data_AF-A0A0Q2RD56-F1
#
_entry.id   AF-A0A0Q2RD56-F1
#
_cell.length_a   1.000
_cell.length_b   1.000
_cell.length_c   1.000
_cell.angle_alpha   90.00
_cell.angle_beta   90.00
_cell.angle_gamma   90.00
#
_symmetry.space_group_name_H-M   'P 1'
#
loop_
_entity.id
_entity.type
_entity.pdbx_description
1 polymer ?
#
loop_
_entity_poly.entity_id
_entity_poly.type
_entity_poly.pdbx_seq_one_letter_code
_entity_poly.pdbx_strand_id
1 'polypeptide(L)'
;MVTDRELKIVLLIGSVVVLIMMATIDAAPRDLDEFTGVCVYSSDSFSILSNGSTSVGVYSSLQEGVVYRVEGRMYNTSSGLRIRHVRIERAEATFPLSAVKGAYWVSSGYYILTPDRVRLALPLSAEKGELVEVDGIWYRNGFYPVRHRVLGFPEEPRDGMPWRIDGTVIYGGTKAVIWNGSEEIVLYLPYGTKVEAGRRVRVVGIVRFYSRLSLIVDSPDDISFVGYGEKVPVSEASVGDIAFGNCTVVGAGRSLKLNCTELKLRNFKARVGDRIYFEAVRRRSSLYCIDCRVIESREEIPNGICSFSSGELARVFGRVKWVRVYKNGFGLANVTDGNCWVLIKLRKSLNVSLKVNQTVTAYGFFTTYRGMPAFEVPSGDDLCSGRC
;
A
#
# COMPACT_ATOMS: atom_id res chain seq x y z
N MET A 1 34.27 18.15 -103.09
CA MET A 1 33.00 18.57 -102.46
C MET A 1 32.45 17.37 -101.72
N VAL A 2 32.65 17.30 -100.40
CA VAL A 2 31.97 16.30 -99.56
C VAL A 2 30.51 16.71 -99.53
N THR A 3 29.64 15.87 -100.11
CA THR A 3 28.21 16.10 -100.22
C THR A 3 27.59 16.23 -98.82
N ASP A 4 26.84 17.31 -98.60
CA ASP A 4 26.12 17.73 -97.38
C ASP A 4 25.25 16.63 -96.70
N ARG A 5 25.08 15.48 -97.35
CA ARG A 5 24.37 14.30 -96.86
C ARG A 5 25.20 13.43 -95.92
N GLU A 6 26.50 13.27 -96.17
CA GLU A 6 27.37 12.43 -95.33
C GLU A 6 27.69 13.09 -93.99
N LEU A 7 27.87 14.42 -93.98
CA LEU A 7 28.12 15.19 -92.76
C LEU A 7 26.92 15.13 -91.80
N LYS A 8 25.69 15.18 -92.34
CA LYS A 8 24.44 15.09 -91.54
C LYS A 8 24.26 13.72 -90.90
N ILE A 9 24.65 12.64 -91.59
CA ILE A 9 24.57 11.28 -91.06
C ILE A 9 25.59 11.09 -89.93
N VAL A 10 26.82 11.58 -90.11
CA VAL A 10 27.85 11.52 -89.05
C VAL A 10 27.46 12.34 -87.83
N LEU A 11 26.86 13.53 -88.02
CA LEU A 11 26.34 14.35 -86.92
C LEU A 11 25.15 13.71 -86.21
N LEU A 12 24.24 13.05 -86.92
CA LEU A 12 23.11 12.33 -86.33
C LEU A 12 23.57 11.10 -85.55
N ILE A 13 24.49 10.31 -86.11
CA ILE A 13 25.06 9.14 -85.41
C ILE A 13 25.87 9.59 -84.21
N GLY A 14 26.70 10.63 -84.35
CA GLY A 14 27.45 11.23 -83.24
C GLY A 14 26.54 11.78 -82.13
N SER A 15 25.46 12.46 -82.51
CA SER A 15 24.42 12.95 -81.58
C SER A 15 23.73 11.79 -80.84
N VAL A 16 23.35 10.73 -81.55
CA VAL A 16 22.72 9.54 -80.95
C VAL A 16 23.70 8.81 -80.04
N VAL A 17 24.97 8.69 -80.41
CA VAL A 17 26.00 8.07 -79.55
C VAL A 17 26.25 8.91 -78.29
N VAL A 18 26.28 10.24 -78.41
CA VAL A 18 26.42 11.15 -77.25
C VAL A 18 25.18 11.10 -76.36
N LEU A 19 23.98 11.05 -76.93
CA LEU A 19 22.72 10.89 -76.19
C LEU A 19 22.63 9.53 -75.49
N ILE A 20 23.05 8.45 -76.15
CA ILE A 20 23.12 7.11 -75.55
C ILE A 20 24.19 7.08 -74.46
N MET A 21 25.37 7.67 -74.67
CA MET A 21 26.39 7.77 -73.63
C MET A 21 25.90 8.58 -72.42
N MET A 22 25.26 9.73 -72.65
CA MET A 22 24.66 10.52 -71.56
C MET A 22 23.54 9.76 -70.83
N ALA A 23 22.73 8.98 -71.54
CA ALA A 23 21.70 8.13 -70.92
C ALA A 23 22.29 6.96 -70.13
N THR A 24 23.44 6.41 -70.54
CA THR A 24 24.11 5.30 -69.82
C THR A 24 24.93 5.75 -68.62
N ILE A 25 25.37 7.02 -68.57
CA ILE A 25 26.13 7.56 -67.42
C ILE A 25 25.22 7.82 -66.21
N ASP A 26 23.91 8.05 -66.42
CA ASP A 26 22.94 8.29 -65.36
C ASP A 26 22.22 7.01 -64.86
N ALA A 27 22.47 5.85 -65.49
CA ALA A 27 21.74 4.60 -65.25
C ALA A 27 22.59 3.49 -64.61
N ALA A 28 23.70 3.82 -63.96
CA ALA A 28 24.29 2.90 -62.99
C ALA A 28 23.46 2.98 -61.70
N PRO A 29 22.82 1.89 -61.22
CA PRO A 29 22.19 1.90 -59.92
C PRO A 29 23.30 2.16 -58.90
N ARG A 30 23.36 3.38 -58.37
CA ARG A 30 24.28 3.71 -57.29
C ARG A 30 23.78 2.92 -56.09
N ASP A 31 24.54 1.93 -55.64
CA ASP A 31 24.26 1.14 -54.45
C ASP A 31 23.93 2.09 -53.30
N LEU A 32 22.66 2.09 -52.88
CA LEU A 32 22.20 2.85 -51.73
C LEU A 32 22.61 2.06 -50.49
N ASP A 33 23.18 2.76 -49.51
CA ASP A 33 23.46 2.18 -48.21
C ASP A 33 22.15 2.00 -47.44
N GLU A 34 21.97 0.84 -46.81
CA GLU A 34 20.83 0.53 -45.94
C GLU A 34 21.29 0.49 -44.48
N PHE A 35 20.54 1.16 -43.60
CA PHE A 35 20.73 1.07 -42.16
C PHE A 35 19.40 0.81 -41.45
N THR A 36 19.37 -0.21 -40.61
CA THR A 36 18.24 -0.48 -39.72
C THR A 36 18.65 -0.24 -38.28
N GLY A 37 17.87 0.56 -37.55
CA GLY A 37 18.18 0.91 -36.16
C GLY A 37 16.98 1.47 -35.40
N VAL A 38 17.06 1.44 -34.07
CA VAL A 38 16.11 2.10 -33.17
C VAL A 38 16.40 3.60 -33.14
N CYS A 39 15.37 4.44 -33.22
CA CYS A 39 15.53 5.86 -32.94
C CYS A 39 15.80 6.08 -31.45
N VAL A 40 17.02 6.49 -31.11
CA VAL A 40 17.49 6.68 -29.72
C VAL A 40 17.57 8.16 -29.31
N TYR A 41 17.33 9.06 -30.25
CA TYR A 41 17.23 10.49 -30.02
C TYR A 41 16.49 11.11 -31.21
N SER A 42 15.56 12.01 -30.93
CA SER A 42 14.88 12.77 -31.96
C SER A 42 14.78 14.25 -31.59
N SER A 43 14.85 15.09 -32.62
CA SER A 43 14.60 16.52 -32.57
C SER A 43 13.78 16.90 -33.80
N ASP A 44 13.37 18.17 -33.90
CA ASP A 44 12.54 18.65 -35.01
C ASP A 44 13.22 18.51 -36.38
N SER A 45 14.56 18.50 -36.43
CA SER A 45 15.33 18.55 -37.69
C SER A 45 16.23 17.33 -37.93
N PHE A 46 16.50 16.53 -36.91
CA PHE A 46 17.29 15.31 -37.04
C PHE A 46 17.00 14.30 -35.94
N SER A 47 17.27 13.04 -36.26
CA SER A 47 17.19 11.90 -35.36
C SER A 47 18.49 11.09 -35.40
N ILE A 48 18.72 10.28 -34.38
CA ILE A 48 19.82 9.31 -34.34
C ILE A 48 19.22 7.92 -34.29
N LEU A 49 19.58 7.08 -35.26
CA LEU A 49 19.29 5.65 -35.25
C LEU A 49 20.50 4.89 -34.71
N SER A 50 20.27 3.88 -33.89
CA SER A 50 21.32 3.00 -33.37
C SER A 50 20.89 1.54 -33.50
N ASN A 51 21.84 0.65 -33.80
CA ASN A 51 21.63 -0.80 -33.75
C ASN A 51 22.37 -1.46 -32.57
N GLY A 52 22.90 -0.64 -31.64
CA GLY A 52 23.68 -1.07 -30.48
C GLY A 52 25.20 -1.03 -30.68
N SER A 53 25.69 -1.27 -31.90
CA SER A 53 27.13 -1.17 -32.23
C SER A 53 27.49 0.13 -32.95
N THR A 54 26.57 0.64 -33.77
CA THR A 54 26.79 1.78 -34.66
C THR A 54 25.61 2.73 -34.55
N SER A 55 25.87 4.02 -34.68
CA SER A 55 24.84 5.06 -34.67
C SER A 55 24.95 5.94 -35.90
N VAL A 56 23.81 6.26 -36.50
CA VAL A 56 23.68 7.03 -37.74
C VAL A 56 22.72 8.19 -37.52
N GLY A 57 23.17 9.40 -37.84
CA GLY A 57 22.31 10.59 -37.87
C GLY A 57 21.46 10.65 -39.13
N VAL A 58 20.17 10.92 -38.98
CA VAL A 58 19.19 11.05 -40.06
C VAL A 58 18.55 12.44 -39.98
N TYR A 59 18.55 13.22 -41.07
CA TYR A 59 17.90 14.54 -41.13
C TYR A 59 16.39 14.44 -41.31
N SER A 60 15.73 13.77 -40.39
CA SER A 60 14.28 13.66 -40.31
C SER A 60 13.88 13.54 -38.85
N SER A 61 12.67 14.00 -38.51
CA SER A 61 12.10 13.82 -37.18
C SER A 61 11.43 12.46 -37.11
N LEU A 62 12.00 11.56 -36.30
CA LEU A 62 11.54 10.18 -36.12
C LEU A 62 10.99 10.00 -34.71
N GLN A 63 10.19 8.95 -34.50
CA GLN A 63 9.68 8.65 -33.16
C GLN A 63 10.70 7.82 -32.38
N GLU A 64 11.10 8.28 -31.20
CA GLU A 64 12.00 7.54 -30.32
C GLU A 64 11.42 6.17 -29.94
N GLY A 65 12.29 5.16 -29.85
CA GLY A 65 11.93 3.77 -29.56
C GLY A 65 11.39 2.98 -30.75
N VAL A 66 11.11 3.62 -31.88
CA VAL A 66 10.66 2.92 -33.08
C VAL A 66 11.87 2.49 -33.92
N VAL A 67 11.79 1.28 -34.46
CA VAL A 67 12.78 0.73 -35.40
C VAL A 67 12.47 1.25 -36.80
N TYR A 68 13.48 1.82 -37.44
CA TYR A 68 13.40 2.31 -38.81
C TYR A 68 14.45 1.64 -39.68
N ARG A 69 14.08 1.39 -40.93
CA ARG A 69 14.99 1.13 -42.03
C ARG A 69 15.14 2.41 -42.84
N VAL A 70 16.38 2.79 -43.11
CA VAL A 70 16.73 3.98 -43.88
C VAL A 70 17.65 3.59 -45.03
N GLU A 71 17.25 3.96 -46.24
CA GLU A 71 18.05 3.80 -47.45
C GLU A 71 18.53 5.18 -47.90
N GLY A 72 19.80 5.29 -48.26
CA GLY A 72 20.38 6.57 -48.67
C GLY A 72 21.86 6.49 -48.89
N ARG A 73 22.53 7.64 -48.84
CA ARG A 73 24.00 7.70 -48.95
C ARG A 73 24.61 8.04 -47.60
N MET A 74 25.46 7.14 -47.09
CA MET A 74 26.21 7.39 -45.87
C MET A 74 27.38 8.34 -46.10
N TYR A 75 27.67 9.18 -45.12
CA TYR A 75 28.82 10.05 -45.12
C TYR A 75 29.27 10.40 -43.70
N ASN A 76 30.58 10.56 -43.52
CA ASN A 76 31.14 10.97 -42.25
C ASN A 76 31.08 12.48 -42.09
N THR A 77 30.74 12.93 -40.89
CA THR A 77 30.81 14.33 -40.48
C THR A 77 31.63 14.47 -39.20
N SER A 78 32.00 15.70 -38.84
CA SER A 78 32.67 15.99 -37.55
C SER A 78 31.89 15.53 -36.31
N SER A 79 30.59 15.29 -36.45
CA SER A 79 29.67 14.83 -35.38
C SER A 79 29.28 13.35 -35.51
N GLY A 80 29.91 12.61 -36.43
CA GLY A 80 29.69 11.18 -36.63
C GLY A 80 29.12 10.82 -38.01
N LEU A 81 28.75 9.54 -38.16
CA LEU A 81 28.19 8.96 -39.37
C LEU A 81 26.76 9.48 -39.58
N ARG A 82 26.45 9.92 -40.80
CA ARG A 82 25.12 10.41 -41.19
C ARG A 82 24.66 9.76 -42.48
N ILE A 83 23.35 9.72 -42.68
CA ILE A 83 22.74 9.25 -43.92
C ILE A 83 21.87 10.35 -44.53
N ARG A 84 22.15 10.67 -45.80
CA ARG A 84 21.24 11.46 -46.61
C ARG A 84 20.20 10.50 -47.18
N HIS A 85 19.10 10.37 -46.46
CA HIS A 85 18.06 9.40 -46.76
C HIS A 85 17.32 9.74 -48.06
N VAL A 86 16.95 8.68 -48.78
CA VAL A 86 16.00 8.71 -49.90
C VAL A 86 14.68 8.11 -49.46
N ARG A 87 14.73 7.08 -48.62
CA ARG A 87 13.57 6.38 -48.08
C ARG A 87 13.75 6.11 -46.59
N ILE A 88 12.69 6.34 -45.81
CA ILE A 88 12.60 5.97 -44.40
C ILE A 88 11.29 5.22 -44.21
N GLU A 89 11.35 4.05 -43.59
CA GLU A 89 10.16 3.29 -43.24
C GLU A 89 10.33 2.60 -41.89
N ARG A 90 9.21 2.33 -41.22
CA ARG A 90 9.22 1.51 -40.01
C ARG A 90 9.57 0.08 -40.40
N ALA A 91 10.43 -0.56 -39.61
CA ALA A 91 10.91 -1.91 -39.88
C ALA A 91 10.97 -2.73 -38.60
N GLU A 92 11.17 -4.04 -38.76
CA GLU A 92 11.51 -4.92 -37.65
C GLU A 92 13.03 -4.90 -37.39
N ALA A 93 13.43 -5.25 -36.17
CA ALA A 93 14.85 -5.31 -35.82
C ALA A 93 15.55 -6.46 -36.56
N THR A 94 16.43 -6.11 -37.50
CA THR A 94 17.30 -7.06 -38.23
C THR A 94 18.69 -7.21 -37.58
N PHE A 95 18.93 -6.49 -36.49
CA PHE A 95 20.18 -6.48 -35.72
C PHE A 95 20.04 -7.23 -34.39
N PRO A 96 21.14 -7.69 -33.78
CA PRO A 96 21.11 -8.37 -32.49
C PRO A 96 20.50 -7.51 -31.38
N LEU A 97 19.52 -8.06 -30.67
CA LEU A 97 18.93 -7.45 -29.48
C LEU A 97 19.52 -8.08 -28.22
N SER A 98 19.75 -7.26 -27.21
CA SER A 98 20.05 -7.73 -25.85
C SER A 98 18.73 -7.97 -25.11
N ALA A 99 18.65 -9.04 -24.33
CA ALA A 99 17.49 -9.37 -23.50
C ALA A 99 17.78 -9.03 -22.04
N VAL A 100 16.83 -8.36 -21.36
CA VAL A 100 16.88 -8.06 -19.93
C VAL A 100 15.60 -8.56 -19.28
N LYS A 101 15.72 -9.36 -18.23
CA LYS A 101 14.58 -9.93 -17.50
C LYS A 101 14.60 -9.53 -16.04
N GLY A 102 13.52 -8.92 -15.55
CA GLY A 102 13.38 -8.53 -14.15
C GLY A 102 12.05 -7.82 -13.88
N ALA A 103 11.96 -7.12 -12.75
CA ALA A 103 10.73 -6.43 -12.39
C ALA A 103 10.71 -4.98 -12.92
N TYR A 104 9.65 -4.61 -13.63
CA TYR A 104 9.42 -3.24 -14.08
C TYR A 104 9.15 -2.35 -12.86
N TRP A 105 9.88 -1.25 -12.74
CA TRP A 105 9.78 -0.35 -11.60
C TRP A 105 9.79 1.10 -12.03
N VAL A 106 8.77 1.83 -11.59
CA VAL A 106 8.61 3.26 -11.88
C VAL A 106 8.82 4.05 -10.59
N SER A 107 9.81 4.95 -10.60
CA SER A 107 10.10 5.89 -9.52
C SER A 107 10.43 7.27 -10.08
N SER A 108 11.69 7.72 -10.02
CA SER A 108 12.18 8.92 -10.72
C SER A 108 12.40 8.71 -12.23
N GLY A 109 12.20 7.49 -12.70
CA GLY A 109 12.32 7.07 -14.10
C GLY A 109 11.82 5.64 -14.25
N TYR A 110 12.07 5.06 -15.42
CA TYR A 110 11.66 3.71 -15.77
C TYR A 110 12.84 2.74 -15.60
N TYR A 111 12.65 1.66 -14.85
CA TYR A 111 13.71 0.71 -14.54
C TYR A 111 13.25 -0.73 -14.70
N ILE A 112 14.21 -1.62 -14.96
CA ILE A 112 14.08 -3.06 -14.72
C ILE A 112 15.01 -3.43 -13.56
N LEU A 113 14.46 -4.09 -12.55
CA LEU A 113 15.19 -4.58 -11.38
C LEU A 113 15.66 -6.02 -11.64
N THR A 114 16.97 -6.20 -11.84
CA THR A 114 17.63 -7.47 -12.18
C THR A 114 18.81 -7.77 -11.26
N PRO A 115 18.64 -7.75 -9.94
CA PRO A 115 19.59 -7.23 -8.93
C PRO A 115 20.21 -5.83 -9.10
N ASP A 116 20.69 -5.48 -10.30
CA ASP A 116 21.07 -4.10 -10.62
C ASP A 116 19.88 -3.31 -11.19
N ARG A 117 19.96 -1.97 -11.15
CA ARG A 117 18.94 -1.09 -11.74
C ARG A 117 19.27 -0.80 -13.20
N VAL A 118 18.57 -1.45 -14.13
CA VAL A 118 18.66 -1.14 -15.55
C VAL A 118 17.74 0.02 -15.88
N ARG A 119 18.28 1.18 -16.27
CA ARG A 119 17.48 2.34 -16.67
C ARG A 119 16.96 2.16 -18.09
N LEU A 120 15.65 2.25 -18.25
CA LEU A 120 14.99 2.28 -19.54
C LEU A 120 14.93 3.71 -20.07
N ALA A 121 15.12 3.85 -21.38
CA ALA A 121 14.94 5.12 -22.06
C ALA A 121 13.45 5.50 -22.21
N LEU A 122 12.58 4.50 -22.35
CA LEU A 122 11.15 4.66 -22.59
C LEU A 122 10.35 3.77 -21.63
N PRO A 123 9.12 4.18 -21.26
CA PRO A 123 8.25 3.35 -20.43
C PRO A 123 7.82 2.08 -21.17
N LEU A 124 7.47 1.06 -20.40
CA LEU A 124 6.85 -0.16 -20.91
C LEU A 124 5.35 -0.15 -20.64
N SER A 125 4.60 -0.92 -21.43
CA SER A 125 3.18 -1.18 -21.20
C SER A 125 3.01 -2.32 -20.18
N ALA A 126 3.53 -2.11 -18.97
CA ALA A 126 3.49 -3.05 -17.87
C ALA A 126 3.13 -2.32 -16.56
N GLU A 127 2.49 -3.01 -15.62
CA GLU A 127 2.23 -2.45 -14.29
C GLU A 127 3.52 -2.41 -13.46
N LYS A 128 3.64 -1.40 -12.59
CA LYS A 128 4.76 -1.31 -11.65
C LYS A 128 4.79 -2.56 -10.77
N GLY A 129 5.94 -3.22 -10.72
CA GLY A 129 6.19 -4.44 -9.96
C GLY A 129 6.03 -5.73 -10.77
N GLU A 130 5.52 -5.69 -12.00
CA GLU A 130 5.43 -6.87 -12.86
C GLU A 130 6.79 -7.34 -13.35
N LEU A 131 6.95 -8.65 -13.44
CA LEU A 131 8.06 -9.28 -14.13
C LEU A 131 7.89 -9.08 -15.63
N VAL A 132 8.95 -8.64 -16.28
CA VAL A 132 9.02 -8.38 -17.71
C VAL A 132 10.30 -8.99 -18.28
N GLU A 133 10.20 -9.41 -19.52
CA GLU A 133 11.35 -9.73 -20.37
C GLU A 133 11.36 -8.72 -21.52
N VAL A 134 12.47 -8.02 -21.68
CA VAL A 134 12.57 -6.86 -22.56
C VAL A 134 13.75 -7.04 -23.48
N ASP A 135 13.49 -7.04 -24.78
CA ASP A 135 14.51 -7.05 -25.81
C ASP A 135 14.73 -5.63 -26.32
N GLY A 136 15.98 -5.24 -26.46
CA GLY A 136 16.34 -3.88 -26.83
C GLY A 136 17.82 -3.71 -27.13
N ILE A 137 18.24 -2.46 -27.24
CA ILE A 137 19.65 -2.11 -27.43
C ILE A 137 20.15 -1.19 -26.33
N TRP A 138 21.43 -1.31 -26.03
CA TRP A 138 22.13 -0.36 -25.18
C TRP A 138 22.56 0.84 -26.03
N TYR A 139 22.26 2.04 -25.55
CA TYR A 139 22.82 3.26 -26.11
C TYR A 139 23.19 4.21 -24.97
N ARG A 140 24.49 4.51 -24.86
CA ARG A 140 25.08 5.23 -23.72
C ARG A 140 24.71 4.53 -22.40
N ASN A 141 24.01 5.20 -21.50
CA ASN A 141 23.66 4.71 -20.17
C ASN A 141 22.20 4.24 -20.06
N GLY A 142 21.51 4.04 -21.18
CA GLY A 142 20.09 3.64 -21.21
C GLY A 142 19.85 2.42 -22.09
N PHE A 143 18.85 1.65 -21.69
CA PHE A 143 18.33 0.53 -22.47
C PHE A 143 17.09 0.98 -23.25
N TYR A 144 17.13 0.89 -24.57
CA TYR A 144 16.03 1.26 -25.45
C TYR A 144 15.21 0.01 -25.78
N PRO A 145 14.00 -0.13 -25.21
CA PRO A 145 13.16 -1.29 -25.46
C PRO A 145 12.65 -1.28 -26.90
N VAL A 146 12.73 -2.44 -27.56
CA VAL A 146 12.16 -2.68 -28.89
C VAL A 146 10.89 -3.51 -28.77
N ARG A 147 10.94 -4.58 -27.98
CA ARG A 147 9.79 -5.44 -27.68
C ARG A 147 9.88 -5.93 -26.24
N HIS A 148 8.73 -6.22 -25.64
CA HIS A 148 8.68 -6.75 -24.29
C HIS A 148 7.54 -7.75 -24.13
N ARG A 149 7.70 -8.62 -23.14
CA ARG A 149 6.70 -9.59 -22.70
C ARG A 149 6.47 -9.43 -21.20
N VAL A 150 5.21 -9.23 -20.83
CA VAL A 150 4.78 -9.21 -19.43
C VAL A 150 4.60 -10.64 -18.93
N LEU A 151 5.22 -10.95 -17.80
CA LEU A 151 5.19 -12.26 -17.15
C LEU A 151 4.29 -12.25 -15.90
N GLY A 152 3.71 -11.09 -15.55
CA GLY A 152 2.85 -10.90 -14.38
C GLY A 152 3.65 -10.60 -13.10
N PHE A 153 2.96 -10.52 -11.96
CA PHE A 153 3.59 -10.25 -10.67
C PHE A 153 4.31 -11.49 -10.11
N PRO A 154 5.38 -11.32 -9.33
CA PRO A 154 5.98 -12.42 -8.58
C PRO A 154 4.95 -13.09 -7.66
N GLU A 155 4.85 -14.42 -7.71
CA GLU A 155 3.93 -15.20 -6.88
C GLU A 155 4.33 -15.15 -5.40
N GLU A 156 5.64 -15.18 -5.12
CA GLU A 156 6.20 -15.21 -3.78
C GLU A 156 7.11 -14.00 -3.49
N PRO A 157 7.18 -13.54 -2.23
CA PRO A 157 8.06 -12.46 -1.84
C PRO A 157 9.54 -12.89 -1.93
N ARG A 158 10.38 -12.05 -2.56
CA ARG A 158 11.84 -12.26 -2.66
C ARG A 158 12.57 -11.00 -2.27
N ASP A 159 13.64 -11.11 -1.48
CA ASP A 159 14.34 -9.94 -0.96
C ASP A 159 14.82 -9.01 -2.08
N GLY A 160 14.54 -7.72 -1.95
CA GLY A 160 14.92 -6.70 -2.94
C GLY A 160 14.08 -6.68 -4.20
N MET A 161 13.10 -7.58 -4.35
CA MET A 161 12.20 -7.62 -5.49
C MET A 161 10.83 -7.01 -5.13
N PRO A 162 10.13 -6.40 -6.11
CA PRO A 162 8.75 -5.98 -5.93
C PRO A 162 7.83 -7.17 -5.63
N TRP A 163 6.80 -6.93 -4.83
CA TRP A 163 5.71 -7.87 -4.61
C TRP A 163 4.40 -7.12 -4.42
N ARG A 164 3.31 -7.73 -4.89
CA ARG A 164 1.95 -7.19 -4.78
C ARG A 164 1.16 -8.05 -3.82
N ILE A 165 0.59 -7.43 -2.80
CA ILE A 165 -0.16 -8.16 -1.77
C ILE A 165 -1.40 -7.38 -1.35
N ASP A 166 -2.47 -8.13 -1.09
CA ASP A 166 -3.71 -7.62 -0.51
C ASP A 166 -3.75 -7.98 0.97
N GLY A 167 -4.23 -7.07 1.82
CA GLY A 167 -4.38 -7.35 3.24
C GLY A 167 -5.18 -6.30 4.00
N THR A 168 -5.68 -6.67 5.17
CA THR A 168 -6.38 -5.72 6.05
C THR A 168 -5.41 -5.04 6.98
N VAL A 169 -5.47 -3.71 7.06
CA VAL A 169 -4.65 -2.91 7.98
C VAL A 169 -5.07 -3.20 9.43
N ILE A 170 -4.21 -3.89 10.17
CA ILE A 170 -4.42 -4.19 11.59
C ILE A 170 -3.81 -3.11 12.50
N TYR A 171 -2.73 -2.45 12.06
CA TYR A 171 -2.15 -1.28 12.70
C TYR A 171 -2.00 -0.17 11.65
N GLY A 172 -2.71 0.95 11.85
CA GLY A 172 -2.65 2.10 10.95
C GLY A 172 -1.57 3.12 11.34
N GLY A 173 -1.43 4.17 10.52
CA GLY A 173 -0.43 5.24 10.68
C GLY A 173 0.64 5.21 9.59
N THR A 174 1.80 5.80 9.87
CA THR A 174 2.94 5.89 8.93
C THR A 174 3.76 4.59 8.87
N LYS A 175 3.89 3.90 10.01
CA LYS A 175 4.39 2.53 10.06
C LYS A 175 3.18 1.61 10.27
N ALA A 176 2.63 1.16 9.15
CA ALA A 176 1.44 0.33 9.16
C ALA A 176 1.79 -1.16 9.17
N VAL A 177 0.82 -1.98 9.57
CA VAL A 177 0.93 -3.44 9.49
C VAL A 177 -0.37 -3.96 8.90
N ILE A 178 -0.26 -4.77 7.86
CA ILE A 178 -1.39 -5.47 7.24
C ILE A 178 -1.35 -6.96 7.61
N TRP A 179 -2.53 -7.58 7.62
CA TRP A 179 -2.70 -9.02 7.68
C TRP A 179 -3.15 -9.52 6.32
N ASN A 180 -2.38 -10.41 5.70
CA ASN A 180 -2.67 -10.95 4.36
C ASN A 180 -3.51 -12.24 4.39
N GLY A 181 -3.92 -12.72 5.56
CA GLY A 181 -4.61 -13.99 5.76
C GLY A 181 -3.76 -15.06 6.46
N SER A 182 -2.42 -14.95 6.38
CA SER A 182 -1.49 -15.91 7.01
C SER A 182 -0.50 -15.26 7.97
N GLU A 183 -0.02 -14.06 7.68
CA GLU A 183 1.02 -13.39 8.45
C GLU A 183 0.87 -11.86 8.51
N GLU A 184 1.60 -11.25 9.46
CA GLU A 184 1.68 -9.79 9.60
C GLU A 184 2.79 -9.24 8.71
N ILE A 185 2.45 -8.33 7.80
CA ILE A 185 3.41 -7.65 6.91
C ILE A 185 3.55 -6.19 7.32
N VAL A 186 4.79 -5.77 7.56
CA VAL A 186 5.10 -4.39 7.95
C VAL A 186 5.23 -3.51 6.72
N LEU A 187 4.50 -2.40 6.67
CA LEU A 187 4.58 -1.43 5.60
C LEU A 187 5.42 -0.22 6.03
N TYR A 188 6.45 0.08 5.25
CA TYR A 188 7.21 1.32 5.33
C TYR A 188 6.67 2.28 4.28
N LEU A 189 5.76 3.16 4.71
CA LEU A 189 5.07 4.09 3.83
C LEU A 189 5.93 5.33 3.54
N PRO A 190 5.79 5.95 2.36
CA PRO A 190 6.48 7.20 2.07
C PRO A 190 6.01 8.33 2.99
N TYR A 191 6.86 9.35 3.15
CA TYR A 191 6.60 10.46 4.08
C TYR A 191 5.23 11.10 3.83
N GLY A 192 4.51 11.40 4.92
CA GLY A 192 3.16 11.98 4.85
C GLY A 192 2.03 10.99 4.55
N THR A 193 2.34 9.76 4.14
CA THR A 193 1.34 8.75 3.80
C THR A 193 0.90 7.96 5.03
N LYS A 194 -0.40 7.70 5.13
CA LYS A 194 -1.01 6.93 6.23
C LYS A 194 -2.12 6.05 5.69
N VAL A 195 -2.26 4.88 6.31
CA VAL A 195 -3.41 4.00 6.11
C VAL A 195 -4.15 3.82 7.44
N GLU A 196 -5.47 3.66 7.35
CA GLU A 196 -6.34 3.51 8.51
C GLU A 196 -6.58 2.04 8.83
N ALA A 197 -6.71 1.72 10.12
CA ALA A 197 -7.04 0.37 10.56
C ALA A 197 -8.42 -0.07 10.05
N GLY A 198 -8.52 -1.32 9.60
CA GLY A 198 -9.75 -1.96 9.13
C GLY A 198 -9.99 -1.83 7.63
N ARG A 199 -9.26 -0.95 6.96
CA ARG A 199 -9.25 -0.89 5.50
C ARG A 199 -8.48 -2.09 4.94
N ARG A 200 -9.03 -2.70 3.91
CA ARG A 200 -8.34 -3.67 3.05
C ARG A 200 -7.67 -2.91 1.91
N VAL A 201 -6.37 -3.10 1.80
CA VAL A 201 -5.52 -2.40 0.84
C VAL A 201 -4.76 -3.40 -0.02
N ARG A 202 -4.47 -3.00 -1.25
CA ARG A 202 -3.52 -3.66 -2.15
C ARG A 202 -2.27 -2.80 -2.22
N VAL A 203 -1.13 -3.40 -1.94
CA VAL A 203 0.15 -2.71 -1.82
C VAL A 203 1.15 -3.33 -2.78
N VAL A 204 1.83 -2.47 -3.54
CA VAL A 204 3.03 -2.84 -4.30
C VAL A 204 4.23 -2.24 -3.59
N GLY A 205 5.24 -3.05 -3.29
CA GLY A 205 6.43 -2.57 -2.61
C GLY A 205 7.62 -3.48 -2.81
N ILE A 206 8.81 -2.98 -2.50
CA ILE A 206 10.03 -3.78 -2.51
C ILE A 206 10.11 -4.57 -1.22
N VAL A 207 10.20 -5.90 -1.35
CA VAL A 207 10.30 -6.82 -0.22
C VAL A 207 11.63 -6.66 0.51
N ARG A 208 11.56 -6.65 1.84
CA ARG A 208 12.69 -6.79 2.74
C ARG A 208 12.40 -7.81 3.84
N PHE A 209 13.32 -8.74 4.02
CA PHE A 209 13.29 -9.67 5.14
C PHE A 209 14.20 -9.16 6.26
N TYR A 210 13.59 -8.55 7.27
CA TYR A 210 14.27 -8.23 8.54
C TYR A 210 13.93 -9.32 9.57
N SER A 211 13.41 -8.94 10.74
CA SER A 211 12.78 -9.87 11.68
C SER A 211 11.35 -10.28 11.27
N ARG A 212 10.78 -9.58 10.29
CA ARG A 212 9.45 -9.82 9.70
C ARG A 212 9.49 -9.44 8.22
N LEU A 213 8.58 -10.03 7.44
CA LEU A 213 8.33 -9.61 6.07
C LEU A 213 7.88 -8.14 6.06
N SER A 214 8.61 -7.32 5.31
CA SER A 214 8.39 -5.88 5.21
C SER A 214 8.31 -5.46 3.75
N LEU A 215 7.46 -4.47 3.46
CA LEU A 215 7.37 -3.84 2.15
C LEU A 215 7.79 -2.38 2.25
N ILE A 216 8.79 -2.00 1.46
CA ILE A 216 9.18 -0.60 1.25
C ILE A 216 8.34 -0.08 0.10
N VAL A 217 7.45 0.86 0.43
CA VAL A 217 6.54 1.49 -0.53
C VAL A 217 7.16 2.80 -0.99
N ASP A 218 7.20 3.02 -2.31
CA ASP A 218 7.95 4.13 -2.91
C ASP A 218 7.07 5.36 -3.13
N SER A 219 5.82 5.16 -3.58
CA SER A 219 4.82 6.21 -3.80
C SER A 219 3.51 5.92 -3.05
N PRO A 220 2.74 6.95 -2.62
CA PRO A 220 1.36 6.75 -2.15
C PRO A 220 0.48 6.01 -3.17
N ASP A 221 0.74 6.17 -4.46
CA ASP A 221 -0.01 5.53 -5.55
C ASP A 221 0.18 4.00 -5.60
N ASP A 222 1.23 3.49 -4.96
CA ASP A 222 1.48 2.05 -4.84
C ASP A 222 0.53 1.37 -3.82
N ILE A 223 -0.36 2.15 -3.21
CA ILE A 223 -1.36 1.70 -2.23
C ILE A 223 -2.74 2.00 -2.79
N SER A 224 -3.51 0.95 -3.07
CA SER A 224 -4.90 1.07 -3.50
C SER A 224 -5.84 0.56 -2.42
N PHE A 225 -6.92 1.30 -2.19
CA PHE A 225 -8.00 0.86 -1.32
C PHE A 225 -8.89 -0.14 -2.06
N VAL A 226 -9.07 -1.32 -1.48
CA VAL A 226 -9.86 -2.41 -2.09
C VAL A 226 -11.22 -2.56 -1.41
N GLY A 227 -11.32 -2.18 -0.13
CA GLY A 227 -12.55 -2.30 0.65
C GLY A 227 -12.24 -2.32 2.14
N TYR A 228 -13.09 -2.99 2.92
CA TYR A 228 -12.87 -3.19 4.36
C TYR A 228 -12.59 -4.67 4.65
N GLY A 229 -12.07 -4.96 5.84
CA GLY A 229 -12.07 -6.32 6.37
C GLY A 229 -13.49 -6.89 6.44
N GLU A 230 -13.61 -8.22 6.41
CA GLU A 230 -14.91 -8.88 6.49
C GLU A 230 -15.59 -8.58 7.83
N LYS A 231 -16.88 -8.24 7.80
CA LYS A 231 -17.63 -7.87 9.00
C LYS A 231 -18.33 -9.08 9.58
N VAL A 232 -17.92 -9.49 10.78
CA VAL A 232 -18.39 -10.73 11.44
C VAL A 232 -18.60 -10.53 12.94
N PRO A 233 -19.47 -11.33 13.59
CA PRO A 233 -19.64 -11.28 15.04
C PRO A 233 -18.32 -11.54 15.78
N VAL A 234 -18.12 -10.88 16.94
CA VAL A 234 -16.88 -10.98 17.72
C VAL A 234 -16.49 -12.42 18.13
N SER A 235 -17.45 -13.33 18.25
CA SER A 235 -17.24 -14.75 18.57
C SER A 235 -16.56 -15.53 17.45
N GLU A 236 -16.72 -15.09 16.20
CA GLU A 236 -16.25 -15.79 14.99
C GLU A 236 -15.08 -15.05 14.32
N ALA A 237 -14.79 -13.83 14.76
CA ALA A 237 -13.79 -12.96 14.15
C ALA A 237 -12.35 -13.48 14.22
N SER A 238 -11.73 -13.60 13.05
CA SER A 238 -10.32 -13.90 12.84
C SER A 238 -9.49 -12.63 12.65
N VAL A 239 -8.16 -12.74 12.68
CA VAL A 239 -7.27 -11.58 12.53
C VAL A 239 -7.51 -10.92 11.16
N GLY A 240 -7.64 -9.59 11.15
CA GLY A 240 -7.94 -8.82 9.95
C GLY A 240 -9.44 -8.58 9.71
N ASP A 241 -10.34 -9.25 10.43
CA ASP A 241 -11.77 -9.01 10.33
C ASP A 241 -12.21 -7.76 11.09
N ILE A 242 -13.38 -7.24 10.73
CA ILE A 242 -14.12 -6.22 11.48
C ILE A 242 -15.10 -6.94 12.40
N ALA A 243 -14.65 -7.18 13.62
CA ALA A 243 -15.47 -7.77 14.67
C ALA A 243 -16.52 -6.76 15.15
N PHE A 244 -17.78 -7.17 15.21
CA PHE A 244 -18.84 -6.34 15.81
C PHE A 244 -19.59 -7.06 16.94
N GLY A 245 -20.19 -6.26 17.83
CA GLY A 245 -21.01 -6.79 18.92
C GLY A 245 -21.56 -5.73 19.87
N ASN A 246 -22.52 -6.17 20.69
CA ASN A 246 -23.11 -5.40 21.78
C ASN A 246 -22.70 -6.01 23.11
N CYS A 247 -21.90 -5.30 23.92
CA CYS A 247 -21.33 -5.88 25.13
C CYS A 247 -21.32 -4.89 26.29
N THR A 248 -21.33 -5.42 27.51
CA THR A 248 -21.22 -4.64 28.73
C THR A 248 -19.74 -4.51 29.12
N VAL A 249 -19.35 -3.29 29.50
CA VAL A 249 -18.00 -3.01 30.00
C VAL A 249 -17.88 -3.52 31.42
N VAL A 250 -17.01 -4.52 31.63
CA VAL A 250 -16.74 -5.14 32.93
C VAL A 250 -15.40 -4.69 33.54
N GLY A 251 -14.63 -3.89 32.81
CA GLY A 251 -13.42 -3.27 33.32
C GLY A 251 -12.95 -2.13 32.42
N ALA A 252 -12.50 -1.04 33.03
CA ALA A 252 -12.03 0.16 32.34
C ALA A 252 -10.59 0.51 32.73
N GLY A 253 -9.87 1.19 31.83
CA GLY A 253 -8.46 1.56 32.00
C GLY A 253 -7.84 2.00 30.67
N ARG A 254 -6.60 1.58 30.37
CA ARG A 254 -5.97 1.80 29.05
C ARG A 254 -6.67 1.05 27.90
N SER A 255 -7.47 0.04 28.24
CA SER A 255 -8.29 -0.77 27.35
C SER A 255 -9.51 -1.27 28.11
N LEU A 256 -10.61 -1.50 27.41
CA LEU A 256 -11.84 -2.01 27.99
C LEU A 256 -11.83 -3.54 28.01
N LYS A 257 -12.32 -4.12 29.11
CA LYS A 257 -12.66 -5.54 29.22
C LYS A 257 -14.17 -5.66 29.03
N LEU A 258 -14.59 -6.57 28.15
CA LEU A 258 -15.99 -6.79 27.78
C LEU A 258 -16.45 -8.16 28.32
N ASN A 259 -17.75 -8.32 28.53
CA ASN A 259 -18.32 -9.61 28.98
C ASN A 259 -18.49 -10.64 27.85
N CYS A 260 -18.50 -10.21 26.60
CA CYS A 260 -18.75 -11.07 25.43
C CYS A 260 -17.49 -11.65 24.78
N THR A 261 -16.30 -11.22 25.22
CA THR A 261 -15.03 -11.66 24.65
C THR A 261 -13.90 -11.50 25.66
N GLU A 262 -12.91 -12.38 25.59
CA GLU A 262 -11.68 -12.26 26.40
C GLU A 262 -10.73 -11.18 25.86
N LEU A 263 -10.95 -10.73 24.62
CA LEU A 263 -10.12 -9.73 23.97
C LEU A 263 -10.37 -8.34 24.56
N LYS A 264 -9.28 -7.61 24.78
CA LYS A 264 -9.35 -6.23 25.26
C LYS A 264 -9.63 -5.28 24.10
N LEU A 265 -10.63 -4.41 24.25
CA LEU A 265 -10.96 -3.36 23.28
C LEU A 265 -10.11 -2.12 23.56
N ARG A 266 -9.41 -1.63 22.53
CA ARG A 266 -8.57 -0.42 22.57
C ARG A 266 -9.20 0.67 21.71
N ASN A 267 -8.68 1.89 21.86
CA ASN A 267 -9.11 3.06 21.08
C ASN A 267 -10.56 3.50 21.31
N PHE A 268 -11.11 3.16 22.47
CA PHE A 268 -12.42 3.62 22.90
C PHE A 268 -12.43 3.77 24.42
N LYS A 269 -13.21 4.72 24.93
CA LYS A 269 -13.37 4.97 26.36
C LYS A 269 -14.83 4.83 26.74
N ALA A 270 -15.09 4.02 27.76
CA ALA A 270 -16.38 3.84 28.40
C ALA A 270 -16.16 3.42 29.86
N ARG A 271 -17.20 3.48 30.68
CA ARG A 271 -17.15 3.23 32.12
C ARG A 271 -17.69 1.84 32.44
N VAL A 272 -17.34 1.31 33.61
CA VAL A 272 -17.86 0.00 34.05
C VAL A 272 -19.38 0.09 34.18
N GLY A 273 -20.07 -0.88 33.59
CA GLY A 273 -21.52 -0.96 33.52
C GLY A 273 -22.12 -0.40 32.22
N ASP A 274 -21.40 0.41 31.45
CA ASP A 274 -21.91 0.91 30.17
C ASP A 274 -22.10 -0.28 29.20
N ARG A 275 -23.21 -0.27 28.46
CA ARG A 275 -23.41 -1.17 27.32
C ARG A 275 -22.97 -0.45 26.06
N ILE A 276 -22.13 -1.10 25.28
CA ILE A 276 -21.52 -0.51 24.09
C ILE A 276 -21.84 -1.34 22.85
N TYR A 277 -22.01 -0.64 21.72
CA TYR A 277 -21.85 -1.21 20.39
C TYR A 277 -20.43 -0.92 19.94
N PHE A 278 -19.77 -1.90 19.31
CA PHE A 278 -18.47 -1.68 18.67
C PHE A 278 -18.38 -2.37 17.32
N GLU A 279 -17.59 -1.75 16.44
CA GLU A 279 -16.96 -2.30 15.26
C GLU A 279 -15.45 -2.08 15.42
N ALA A 280 -14.70 -3.16 15.43
CA ALA A 280 -13.28 -3.13 15.76
C ALA A 280 -12.48 -4.09 14.89
N VAL A 281 -11.28 -3.67 14.48
CA VAL A 281 -10.35 -4.59 13.82
C VAL A 281 -9.89 -5.64 14.81
N ARG A 282 -10.05 -6.90 14.44
CA ARG A 282 -9.50 -8.03 15.17
C ARG A 282 -8.00 -8.14 14.92
N ARG A 283 -7.21 -7.89 15.96
CA ARG A 283 -5.76 -8.14 16.01
C ARG A 283 -5.50 -9.41 16.79
N ARG A 284 -4.32 -10.02 16.66
CA ARG A 284 -3.98 -11.31 17.32
C ARG A 284 -4.42 -11.42 18.80
N SER A 285 -4.19 -10.40 19.62
CA SER A 285 -4.48 -10.42 21.06
C SER A 285 -5.38 -9.28 21.55
N SER A 286 -6.06 -8.55 20.67
CA SER A 286 -6.90 -7.41 21.06
C SER A 286 -7.86 -6.99 19.96
N LEU A 287 -8.83 -6.16 20.32
CA LEU A 287 -9.69 -5.45 19.38
C LEU A 287 -9.27 -3.98 19.33
N TYR A 288 -9.27 -3.37 18.15
CA TYR A 288 -9.02 -1.94 17.98
C TYR A 288 -10.26 -1.26 17.41
N CYS A 289 -10.90 -0.44 18.23
CA CYS A 289 -12.12 0.26 17.86
C CYS A 289 -11.91 1.14 16.62
N ILE A 290 -12.82 0.99 15.66
CA ILE A 290 -12.98 1.87 14.49
C ILE A 290 -14.22 2.73 14.68
N ASP A 291 -15.34 2.10 15.01
CA ASP A 291 -16.61 2.77 15.32
C ASP A 291 -17.19 2.14 16.59
N CYS A 292 -17.22 2.89 17.68
CA CYS A 292 -17.79 2.42 18.94
C CYS A 292 -18.59 3.53 19.60
N ARG A 293 -19.67 3.13 20.26
CA ARG A 293 -20.56 4.04 20.96
C ARG A 293 -21.19 3.37 22.16
N VAL A 294 -21.47 4.17 23.19
CA VAL A 294 -22.31 3.75 24.32
C VAL A 294 -23.75 3.74 23.82
N ILE A 295 -24.42 2.60 23.96
CA ILE A 295 -25.84 2.44 23.58
C ILE A 295 -26.77 2.50 24.79
N GLU A 296 -26.26 2.18 25.98
CA GLU A 296 -26.98 2.26 27.25
C GLU A 296 -25.98 2.68 28.32
N SER A 297 -26.30 3.75 29.06
CA SER A 297 -25.41 4.28 30.09
C SER A 297 -25.56 3.49 31.38
N ARG A 298 -24.47 3.32 32.14
CA ARG A 298 -24.51 2.64 33.44
C ARG A 298 -25.54 3.20 34.42
N GLU A 299 -25.88 4.49 34.31
CA GLU A 299 -26.87 5.16 35.16
C GLU A 299 -28.29 4.58 35.01
N GLU A 300 -28.60 3.91 33.90
CA GLU A 300 -29.90 3.26 33.65
C GLU A 300 -30.04 1.91 34.37
N ILE A 301 -28.94 1.32 34.84
CA ILE A 301 -28.95 0.06 35.61
C ILE A 301 -29.80 0.25 36.88
N PRO A 302 -30.79 -0.60 37.19
CA PRO A 302 -31.59 -0.47 38.40
C PRO A 302 -30.76 -0.67 39.67
N ASN A 303 -31.26 -0.17 40.81
CA ASN A 303 -30.60 -0.41 42.10
C ASN A 303 -30.69 -1.89 42.47
N GLY A 304 -29.56 -2.60 42.42
CA GLY A 304 -29.45 -4.02 42.68
C GLY A 304 -29.20 -4.39 44.13
N ILE A 305 -29.23 -3.45 45.08
CA ILE A 305 -28.85 -3.69 46.49
C ILE A 305 -29.58 -4.85 47.18
N CYS A 306 -30.81 -5.18 46.75
CA CYS A 306 -31.58 -6.31 47.26
C CYS A 306 -31.37 -7.62 46.48
N SER A 307 -30.73 -7.56 45.31
CA SER A 307 -30.63 -8.67 44.35
C SER A 307 -29.21 -9.22 44.32
N PHE A 308 -28.74 -9.72 45.47
CA PHE A 308 -27.37 -10.23 45.57
C PHE A 308 -27.17 -11.50 44.73
N SER A 309 -26.21 -11.45 43.82
CA SER A 309 -25.78 -12.57 42.98
C SER A 309 -24.27 -12.47 42.76
N SER A 310 -23.51 -13.41 43.33
CA SER A 310 -22.04 -13.32 43.34
C SER A 310 -21.45 -13.29 41.93
N GLY A 311 -20.60 -12.31 41.65
CA GLY A 311 -19.95 -12.11 40.34
C GLY A 311 -20.76 -11.26 39.36
N GLU A 312 -22.00 -10.92 39.69
CA GLU A 312 -22.85 -10.12 38.82
C GLU A 312 -22.51 -8.63 38.91
N LEU A 313 -22.50 -7.95 37.76
CA LEU A 313 -22.35 -6.51 37.68
C LEU A 313 -23.67 -5.84 38.06
N ALA A 314 -23.63 -4.88 38.98
CA ALA A 314 -24.82 -4.15 39.40
C ALA A 314 -24.51 -2.67 39.67
N ARG A 315 -25.58 -1.88 39.84
CA ARG A 315 -25.52 -0.57 40.49
C ARG A 315 -26.04 -0.72 41.91
N VAL A 316 -25.29 -0.25 42.89
CA VAL A 316 -25.72 -0.14 44.30
C VAL A 316 -25.93 1.33 44.62
N PHE A 317 -27.15 1.67 45.05
CA PHE A 317 -27.50 3.00 45.53
C PHE A 317 -28.08 2.89 46.94
N GLY A 318 -27.68 3.79 47.84
CA GLY A 318 -28.22 3.82 49.19
C GLY A 318 -27.49 4.78 50.12
N ARG A 319 -27.82 4.70 51.42
CA ARG A 319 -27.25 5.54 52.47
C ARG A 319 -26.22 4.77 53.29
N VAL A 320 -25.07 5.38 53.54
CA VAL A 320 -24.00 4.82 54.36
C VAL A 320 -24.40 4.83 55.84
N LYS A 321 -24.51 3.65 56.48
CA LYS A 321 -24.83 3.52 57.91
C LYS A 321 -23.59 3.58 58.79
N TRP A 322 -22.51 2.94 58.38
CA TRP A 322 -21.24 2.99 59.09
C TRP A 322 -20.09 2.77 58.10
N VAL A 323 -18.91 3.28 58.46
CA VAL A 323 -17.67 3.10 57.70
C VAL A 323 -16.58 2.66 58.68
N ARG A 324 -15.82 1.62 58.32
CA ARG A 324 -14.68 1.14 59.09
C ARG A 324 -13.46 1.08 58.17
N VAL A 325 -12.41 1.81 58.51
CA VAL A 325 -11.12 1.78 57.81
C VAL A 325 -10.08 1.12 58.71
N TYR A 326 -9.35 0.16 58.19
CA TYR A 326 -8.31 -0.58 58.89
C TYR A 326 -6.94 0.08 58.68
N LYS A 327 -5.97 -0.23 59.55
CA LYS A 327 -4.61 0.37 59.52
C LYS A 327 -3.87 0.17 58.18
N ASN A 328 -4.20 -0.88 57.44
CA ASN A 328 -3.61 -1.17 56.13
C ASN A 328 -4.24 -0.36 54.97
N GLY A 329 -5.21 0.51 55.27
CA GLY A 329 -5.91 1.34 54.28
C GLY A 329 -7.04 0.62 53.53
N PHE A 330 -7.33 -0.65 53.84
CA PHE A 330 -8.58 -1.28 53.43
C PHE A 330 -9.72 -0.76 54.30
N GLY A 331 -10.91 -0.56 53.73
CA GLY A 331 -12.10 -0.17 54.45
C GLY A 331 -13.33 -0.93 54.00
N LEU A 332 -14.38 -0.83 54.80
CA LEU A 332 -15.72 -1.35 54.54
C LEU A 332 -16.72 -0.26 54.86
N ALA A 333 -17.69 -0.06 53.98
CA ALA A 333 -18.85 0.78 54.23
C ALA A 333 -20.12 -0.05 54.12
N ASN A 334 -20.98 0.02 55.13
CA ASN A 334 -22.30 -0.57 55.06
C ASN A 334 -23.26 0.44 54.43
N VAL A 335 -23.82 0.07 53.28
CA VAL A 335 -24.78 0.86 52.53
C VAL A 335 -26.13 0.18 52.60
N THR A 336 -27.18 0.95 52.91
CA THR A 336 -28.55 0.44 53.08
C THR A 336 -29.55 1.20 52.23
N ASP A 337 -30.55 0.49 51.72
CA ASP A 337 -31.74 1.05 51.09
C ASP A 337 -32.96 0.21 51.52
N GLY A 338 -33.93 0.85 52.17
CA GLY A 338 -35.02 0.14 52.86
C GLY A 338 -34.50 -0.92 53.84
N ASN A 339 -34.91 -2.17 53.62
CA ASN A 339 -34.53 -3.34 54.44
C ASN A 339 -33.29 -4.08 53.90
N CYS A 340 -32.71 -3.62 52.79
CA CYS A 340 -31.57 -4.26 52.14
C CYS A 340 -30.26 -3.56 52.50
N TRP A 341 -29.17 -4.32 52.52
CA TRP A 341 -27.84 -3.79 52.83
C TRP A 341 -26.73 -4.55 52.12
N VAL A 342 -25.60 -3.87 51.88
CA VAL A 342 -24.39 -4.47 51.30
C VAL A 342 -23.13 -3.78 51.82
N LEU A 343 -22.03 -4.54 51.95
CA LEU A 343 -20.71 -4.01 52.31
C LEU A 343 -19.91 -3.60 51.08
N ILE A 344 -19.71 -2.30 50.86
CA ILE A 344 -18.79 -1.80 49.84
C ILE A 344 -17.34 -1.97 50.33
N LYS A 345 -16.53 -2.70 49.56
CA LYS A 345 -15.09 -2.88 49.79
C LYS A 345 -14.33 -1.62 49.34
N LEU A 346 -13.81 -0.85 50.29
CA LEU A 346 -13.02 0.36 50.05
C LEU A 346 -11.54 0.02 50.01
N ARG A 347 -11.01 -0.36 48.85
CA ARG A 347 -9.55 -0.58 48.69
C ARG A 347 -8.82 0.76 48.72
N LYS A 348 -7.60 0.78 49.27
CA LYS A 348 -6.72 1.97 49.29
C LYS A 348 -6.54 2.58 47.89
N SER A 349 -6.49 1.75 46.85
CA SER A 349 -6.34 2.16 45.45
C SER A 349 -7.52 2.95 44.88
N LEU A 350 -8.71 2.86 45.48
CA LEU A 350 -9.87 3.64 45.04
C LEU A 350 -9.70 5.12 45.37
N ASN A 351 -8.92 5.45 46.40
CA ASN A 351 -8.71 6.82 46.88
C ASN A 351 -10.02 7.59 47.18
N VAL A 352 -11.06 6.88 47.65
CA VAL A 352 -12.36 7.45 48.04
C VAL A 352 -12.56 7.31 49.54
N SER A 353 -13.14 8.33 50.17
CA SER A 353 -13.59 8.29 51.56
C SER A 353 -15.10 8.52 51.64
N LEU A 354 -15.79 7.72 52.45
CA LEU A 354 -17.23 7.81 52.66
C LEU A 354 -17.53 8.27 54.08
N LYS A 355 -18.61 9.05 54.26
CA LYS A 355 -19.09 9.51 55.56
C LYS A 355 -20.42 8.86 55.91
N VAL A 356 -20.69 8.72 57.21
CA VAL A 356 -22.00 8.26 57.71
C VAL A 356 -23.10 9.22 57.23
N ASN A 357 -24.27 8.66 56.91
CA ASN A 357 -25.43 9.34 56.33
C ASN A 357 -25.25 9.91 54.92
N GLN A 358 -24.11 9.66 54.27
CA GLN A 358 -23.90 10.04 52.88
C GLN A 358 -24.68 9.10 51.94
N THR A 359 -25.30 9.68 50.91
CA THR A 359 -25.86 8.91 49.79
C THR A 359 -24.75 8.55 48.82
N VAL A 360 -24.69 7.29 48.40
CA VAL A 360 -23.65 6.76 47.51
C VAL A 360 -24.27 5.97 46.37
N THR A 361 -23.62 6.07 45.21
CA THR A 361 -23.89 5.23 44.03
C THR A 361 -22.59 4.52 43.68
N ALA A 362 -22.63 3.20 43.57
CA ALA A 362 -21.48 2.38 43.23
C ALA A 362 -21.79 1.45 42.05
N TYR A 363 -20.84 1.33 41.13
CA TYR A 363 -20.88 0.40 40.00
C TYR A 363 -19.78 -0.63 40.17
N GLY A 364 -20.10 -1.91 39.99
CA GLY A 364 -19.15 -2.96 40.31
C GLY A 364 -19.81 -4.32 40.42
N PHE A 365 -19.14 -5.23 41.13
CA PHE A 365 -19.50 -6.63 41.17
C PHE A 365 -19.86 -7.07 42.58
N PHE A 366 -20.94 -7.84 42.69
CA PHE A 366 -21.26 -8.53 43.93
C PHE A 366 -20.21 -9.59 44.25
N THR A 367 -19.90 -9.70 45.53
CA THR A 367 -18.90 -10.62 46.08
C THR A 367 -19.26 -10.90 47.53
N THR A 368 -18.43 -11.64 48.25
CA THR A 368 -18.63 -11.86 49.68
C THR A 368 -17.49 -11.25 50.48
N TYR A 369 -17.78 -10.91 51.73
CA TYR A 369 -16.78 -10.62 52.75
C TYR A 369 -17.15 -11.39 54.01
N ARG A 370 -16.37 -12.42 54.35
CA ARG A 370 -16.64 -13.32 55.50
C ARG A 370 -18.06 -13.91 55.46
N GLY A 371 -18.48 -14.38 54.28
CA GLY A 371 -19.82 -14.95 54.07
C GLY A 371 -20.96 -13.93 53.98
N MET A 372 -20.71 -12.64 54.20
CA MET A 372 -21.72 -11.59 54.05
C MET A 372 -21.74 -10.96 52.65
N PRO A 373 -22.89 -10.46 52.17
CA PRO A 373 -22.98 -9.71 50.92
C PRO A 373 -22.03 -8.52 50.90
N ALA A 374 -21.19 -8.46 49.89
CA ALA A 374 -20.24 -7.38 49.68
C ALA A 374 -20.23 -6.95 48.21
N PHE A 375 -19.66 -5.78 47.98
CA PHE A 375 -19.62 -5.15 46.67
C PHE A 375 -18.21 -4.65 46.38
N GLU A 376 -17.67 -5.05 45.23
CA GLU A 376 -16.34 -4.71 44.77
C GLU A 376 -16.41 -3.67 43.65
N VAL A 377 -15.86 -2.50 43.93
CA VAL A 377 -15.78 -1.40 42.98
C VAL A 377 -14.42 -1.46 42.24
N PRO A 378 -14.39 -1.41 40.90
CA PRO A 378 -13.13 -1.49 40.15
C PRO A 378 -12.25 -0.24 40.24
N SER A 379 -12.84 0.95 40.12
CA SER A 379 -12.14 2.24 40.15
C SER A 379 -12.81 3.24 41.11
N GLY A 380 -12.06 4.25 41.56
CA GLY A 380 -12.63 5.36 42.33
C GLY A 380 -13.76 6.08 41.58
N ASP A 381 -13.65 6.19 40.25
CA ASP A 381 -14.66 6.82 39.37
C ASP A 381 -15.98 6.03 39.28
N ASP A 382 -15.97 4.78 39.74
CA ASP A 382 -17.14 3.91 39.82
C ASP A 382 -17.82 3.98 41.20
N LEU A 383 -17.29 4.78 42.13
CA LEU A 383 -17.89 5.08 43.43
C LEU A 383 -18.15 6.58 43.57
N CYS A 384 -19.41 6.93 43.51
CA CYS A 384 -19.92 8.28 43.58
C CYS A 384 -20.50 8.60 44.95
N SER A 385 -20.22 9.80 45.46
CA SER A 385 -20.65 10.25 46.79
C SER A 385 -21.40 11.59 46.66
N GLY A 386 -22.71 11.62 46.97
CA GLY A 386 -23.58 12.78 46.72
C GLY A 386 -24.51 12.60 45.50
N ARG A 387 -24.77 13.68 44.75
CA ARG A 387 -25.46 13.62 43.44
C ARG A 387 -24.43 13.39 42.34
N CYS A 388 -24.37 12.14 41.88
CA CYS A 388 -24.00 11.75 40.54
C CYS A 388 -25.29 11.27 39.86
#